data_AF-A0A9D4L8U4-F1
#
_entry.id   AF-A0A9D4L8U4-F1
#
_cell.length_a   1.000
_cell.length_b   1.000
_cell.length_c   1.000
_cell.angle_alpha   90.00
_cell.angle_beta   90.00
_cell.angle_gamma   90.00
#
_symmetry.space_group_name_H-M   'P 1'
#
loop_
_entity.id
_entity.type
_entity.pdbx_description
1 polymer ?
#
loop_
_entity_poly.entity_id
_entity_poly.type
_entity_poly.pdbx_seq_one_letter_code
_entity_poly.pdbx_strand_id
1 'polypeptide(L)'
;MRDCLPDPDALESDRDKTMRDCLPDPDVLESDRDKTMRDCLPDPDALESDRDKTMRDCLPDPDALESDRDKTVRDCLPDPDALESDRDKTMRDCLPDPDALESDRDKTMRDCLLDPDALESDRDKTMRDCLPDPDALESDRDKTMRDCLPDPDAQNCERLLTRS
;
A
#
# COMPACT_ATOMS: atom_id res chain seq x y z
N MET A 1 -21.29 -5.17 9.87
CA MET A 1 -20.66 -6.29 10.59
C MET A 1 -21.20 -7.55 9.96
N ARG A 2 -20.53 -7.98 8.91
CA ARG A 2 -20.71 -9.27 8.30
C ARG A 2 -19.61 -10.13 8.93
N ASP A 3 -19.99 -11.12 9.73
CA ASP A 3 -19.11 -12.25 10.02
C ASP A 3 -19.18 -13.11 8.74
N CYS A 4 -18.38 -12.76 7.73
CA CYS A 4 -18.40 -13.44 6.43
C CYS A 4 -17.39 -14.59 6.45
N LEU A 5 -17.89 -15.80 6.22
CA LEU A 5 -17.17 -16.84 5.49
C LEU A 5 -17.73 -16.76 4.06
N PRO A 6 -17.13 -15.96 3.15
CA PRO A 6 -17.55 -15.95 1.76
C PRO A 6 -17.30 -17.33 1.10
N ASP A 7 -18.05 -17.69 0.06
CA ASP A 7 -17.73 -18.90 -0.71
C ASP A 7 -16.40 -18.63 -1.45
N PRO A 8 -15.43 -19.57 -1.49
CA PRO A 8 -14.29 -19.46 -2.39
C PRO A 8 -14.84 -19.38 -3.83
N ASP A 9 -14.37 -18.42 -4.64
CA ASP A 9 -14.95 -17.98 -5.92
C ASP A 9 -16.12 -16.95 -5.82
N ALA A 10 -16.11 -16.07 -4.82
CA ALA A 10 -17.10 -14.99 -4.73
C ALA A 10 -16.79 -13.81 -5.67
N LEU A 11 -17.79 -13.41 -6.46
CA LEU A 11 -17.84 -12.12 -7.15
C LEU A 11 -18.73 -11.18 -6.34
N GLU A 12 -18.12 -10.26 -5.60
CA GLU A 12 -18.85 -9.26 -4.82
C GLU A 12 -18.70 -7.85 -5.44
N SER A 13 -19.80 -7.11 -5.44
CA SER A 13 -19.77 -5.69 -5.74
C SER A 13 -20.74 -4.97 -4.84
N ASP A 14 -20.18 -4.25 -3.88
CA ASP A 14 -20.94 -3.47 -2.93
C ASP A 14 -20.73 -1.97 -3.17
N ARG A 15 -21.74 -1.20 -2.76
CA ARG A 15 -21.56 0.25 -2.71
C ARG A 15 -20.71 0.65 -1.51
N ASP A 16 -20.95 0.02 -0.36
CA ASP A 16 -20.30 0.37 0.88
C ASP A 16 -20.05 -0.95 1.66
N LYS A 17 -18.79 -1.41 1.70
CA LYS A 17 -18.39 -2.63 2.40
C LYS A 17 -17.63 -2.29 3.67
N THR A 18 -18.05 -2.89 4.79
CA THR A 18 -17.40 -2.69 6.09
C THR A 18 -17.15 -4.03 6.76
N MET A 19 -15.88 -4.36 6.93
CA MET A 19 -15.39 -5.58 7.56
C MET A 19 -14.62 -5.24 8.83
N ARG A 20 -14.76 -6.11 9.84
CA ARG A 20 -14.07 -5.95 11.10
C ARG A 20 -13.83 -7.32 11.72
N ASP A 21 -12.61 -7.57 12.19
CA ASP A 21 -12.24 -8.85 12.81
C ASP A 21 -12.55 -10.03 11.86
N CYS A 22 -12.30 -9.85 10.55
CA CYS A 22 -12.66 -10.79 9.49
C CYS A 22 -11.43 -11.51 8.90
N LEU A 23 -11.68 -12.75 8.46
CA LEU A 23 -10.81 -13.55 7.60
C LEU A 23 -11.66 -13.90 6.36
N PRO A 24 -11.64 -13.10 5.27
CA PRO A 24 -12.27 -13.51 4.01
C PRO A 24 -11.57 -14.77 3.48
N ASP A 25 -12.30 -15.60 2.73
CA ASP A 25 -11.77 -16.81 2.08
C ASP A 25 -10.87 -16.45 0.88
N PRO A 26 -9.99 -17.37 0.42
CA PRO A 26 -9.12 -17.16 -0.73
C PRO A 26 -9.90 -17.04 -2.05
N ASP A 27 -9.25 -16.48 -3.07
CA ASP A 27 -9.78 -16.35 -4.44
C ASP A 27 -11.05 -15.48 -4.55
N VAL A 28 -10.91 -14.20 -4.18
CA VAL A 28 -12.04 -13.25 -4.20
C VAL A 28 -11.83 -12.17 -5.25
N LEU A 29 -12.87 -11.96 -6.06
CA LEU A 29 -12.96 -10.84 -7.01
C LEU A 29 -13.94 -9.80 -6.45
N GLU A 30 -13.39 -8.68 -5.98
CA GLU A 30 -14.17 -7.62 -5.32
C GLU A 30 -14.08 -6.30 -6.06
N SER A 31 -15.22 -5.62 -6.16
CA SER A 31 -15.23 -4.23 -6.59
C SER A 31 -16.24 -3.42 -5.81
N ASP A 32 -15.72 -2.64 -4.87
CA ASP A 32 -16.53 -1.76 -4.04
C ASP A 32 -16.34 -0.30 -4.42
N ARG A 33 -17.36 0.51 -4.12
CA ARG A 33 -17.15 1.95 -4.18
C ARG A 33 -16.43 2.44 -2.92
N ASP A 34 -16.85 1.99 -1.75
CA ASP A 34 -16.28 2.42 -0.48
C ASP A 34 -16.03 1.17 0.38
N LYS A 35 -14.76 0.79 0.59
CA LYS A 35 -14.36 -0.38 1.39
C LYS A 35 -13.62 0.06 2.64
N THR A 36 -14.05 -0.46 3.79
CA THR A 36 -13.36 -0.25 5.07
C THR A 36 -13.10 -1.58 5.75
N MET A 37 -11.83 -1.85 6.02
CA MET A 37 -11.36 -3.02 6.75
C MET A 37 -10.67 -2.60 8.04
N ARG A 38 -10.91 -3.36 9.09
CA ARG A 38 -10.28 -3.13 10.39
C ARG A 38 -9.98 -4.45 11.08
N ASP A 39 -8.77 -4.62 11.60
CA ASP A 39 -8.40 -5.84 12.31
C ASP A 39 -8.65 -7.09 11.42
N CYS A 40 -8.40 -6.98 10.11
CA CYS A 40 -8.68 -8.03 9.12
C CYS A 40 -7.37 -8.64 8.61
N LEU A 41 -7.40 -9.95 8.37
CA LEU A 41 -6.36 -10.66 7.62
C LEU A 41 -7.07 -11.25 6.40
N PRO A 42 -6.95 -10.65 5.22
CA PRO A 42 -7.41 -11.30 4.01
C PRO A 42 -6.68 -12.66 3.78
N ASP A 43 -7.18 -13.49 2.85
CA ASP A 43 -6.58 -14.79 2.47
C ASP A 43 -6.00 -14.66 1.03
N PRO A 44 -5.03 -15.49 0.64
CA PRO A 44 -4.24 -15.31 -0.58
C PRO A 44 -5.08 -15.24 -1.87
N ASP A 45 -4.50 -14.58 -2.88
CA ASP A 45 -5.04 -14.46 -4.24
C ASP A 45 -6.30 -13.57 -4.36
N ALA A 46 -6.29 -12.39 -3.72
CA ALA A 46 -7.35 -11.39 -3.87
C ALA A 46 -7.14 -10.46 -5.07
N LEU A 47 -8.22 -10.19 -5.80
CA LEU A 47 -8.29 -9.20 -6.87
C LEU A 47 -9.32 -8.14 -6.52
N GLU A 48 -8.84 -6.97 -6.12
CA GLU A 48 -9.68 -5.91 -5.58
C GLU A 48 -9.59 -4.63 -6.42
N SER A 49 -10.73 -4.00 -6.65
CA SER A 49 -10.76 -2.66 -7.22
C SER A 49 -11.80 -1.80 -6.54
N ASP A 50 -11.30 -0.90 -5.68
CA ASP A 50 -12.14 0.03 -4.96
C ASP A 50 -11.99 1.46 -5.46
N ARG A 51 -13.03 2.26 -5.29
CA ARG A 51 -12.87 3.70 -5.45
C ARG A 51 -12.21 4.30 -4.21
N ASP A 52 -12.66 3.93 -3.03
CA ASP A 52 -12.16 4.47 -1.78
C ASP A 52 -11.92 3.28 -0.81
N LYS A 53 -10.65 2.95 -0.52
CA LYS A 53 -10.26 1.85 0.37
C LYS A 53 -9.59 2.37 1.63
N THR A 54 -10.07 1.91 2.79
CA THR A 54 -9.46 2.22 4.09
C THR A 54 -9.14 0.94 4.84
N MET A 55 -7.86 0.74 5.16
CA MET A 55 -7.38 -0.37 5.97
C MET A 55 -6.77 0.15 7.26
N ARG A 56 -7.04 -0.58 8.35
CA ARG A 56 -6.51 -0.25 9.67
C ARG A 56 -6.21 -1.51 10.46
N ASP A 57 -5.01 -1.59 11.02
CA ASP A 57 -4.59 -2.74 11.83
C ASP A 57 -4.79 -4.06 11.03
N CYS A 58 -4.53 -4.04 9.72
CA CYS A 58 -4.72 -5.18 8.81
C CYS A 58 -3.36 -5.73 8.35
N LEU A 59 -3.30 -7.01 7.99
CA LEU A 59 -2.16 -7.60 7.30
C LEU A 59 -2.62 -7.97 5.88
N PRO A 60 -2.33 -7.16 4.85
CA PRO A 60 -2.57 -7.51 3.44
C PRO A 60 -1.95 -8.86 3.10
N ASP A 61 -2.54 -9.59 2.15
CA ASP A 61 -2.11 -10.92 1.73
C ASP A 61 -0.87 -10.96 0.86
N PRO A 62 -0.20 -12.12 0.82
CA PRO A 62 0.70 -12.42 -0.27
C PRO A 62 -0.06 -12.58 -1.59
N ASP A 63 0.55 -12.12 -2.69
CA ASP A 63 0.01 -12.23 -4.06
C ASP A 63 -1.31 -11.46 -4.33
N ALA A 64 -1.61 -10.40 -3.58
CA ALA A 64 -2.77 -9.54 -3.85
C ALA A 64 -2.55 -8.64 -5.07
N LEU A 65 -3.60 -8.45 -5.88
CA LEU A 65 -3.62 -7.41 -6.93
C LEU A 65 -4.73 -6.41 -6.64
N GLU A 66 -4.32 -5.19 -6.29
CA GLU A 66 -5.20 -4.11 -5.88
C GLU A 66 -5.10 -2.92 -6.82
N SER A 67 -6.26 -2.33 -7.15
CA SER A 67 -6.34 -1.10 -7.93
C SER A 67 -7.36 -0.17 -7.33
N ASP A 68 -6.90 0.79 -6.54
CA ASP A 68 -7.76 1.78 -5.92
C ASP A 68 -7.62 3.17 -6.54
N ARG A 69 -8.66 3.98 -6.41
CA ARG A 69 -8.52 5.41 -6.70
C ARG A 69 -7.92 6.12 -5.49
N ASP A 70 -8.46 5.88 -4.30
CA ASP A 70 -8.03 6.54 -3.08
C ASP A 70 -7.82 5.46 -2.00
N LYS A 71 -6.56 5.20 -1.60
CA LYS A 71 -6.20 4.17 -0.62
C LYS A 71 -5.59 4.78 0.63
N THR A 72 -6.11 4.40 1.79
CA THR A 72 -5.58 4.79 3.10
C THR A 72 -5.25 3.57 3.93
N VAL A 73 -3.98 3.42 4.31
CA VAL A 73 -3.46 2.30 5.09
C VAL A 73 -2.88 2.81 6.39
N ARG A 74 -3.18 2.14 7.50
CA ARG A 74 -2.73 2.58 8.81
C ARG A 74 -2.44 1.43 9.75
N ASP A 75 -1.28 1.46 10.40
CA ASP A 75 -0.86 0.44 11.36
C ASP A 75 -0.89 -0.98 10.70
N CYS A 76 -0.52 -1.08 9.42
CA CYS A 76 -0.55 -2.34 8.65
C CYS A 76 0.85 -2.82 8.28
N LEU A 77 0.99 -4.15 8.12
CA LEU A 77 2.18 -4.80 7.58
C LEU A 77 1.74 -5.60 6.34
N PRO A 78 1.97 -5.12 5.10
CA PRO A 78 1.82 -5.96 3.91
C PRO A 78 2.63 -7.26 4.02
N ASP A 79 2.11 -8.32 3.41
CA ASP A 79 2.81 -9.57 3.08
C ASP A 79 3.45 -9.48 1.68
N PRO A 80 4.34 -10.42 1.32
CA PRO A 80 5.15 -10.38 0.09
C PRO A 80 4.37 -10.49 -1.21
N ASP A 81 4.95 -9.97 -2.29
CA ASP A 81 4.46 -10.14 -3.67
C ASP A 81 3.13 -9.42 -4.01
N ALA A 82 2.79 -8.33 -3.31
CA ALA A 82 1.63 -7.51 -3.67
C ALA A 82 1.88 -6.63 -4.92
N LEU A 83 0.88 -6.58 -5.81
CA LEU A 83 0.81 -5.65 -6.94
C LEU A 83 -0.25 -4.57 -6.66
N GLU A 84 0.19 -3.34 -6.42
CA GLU A 84 -0.73 -2.24 -6.12
C GLU A 84 -0.62 -1.10 -7.13
N SER A 85 -1.76 -0.58 -7.56
CA SER A 85 -1.80 0.64 -8.35
C SER A 85 -2.89 1.57 -7.88
N ASP A 86 -2.48 2.64 -7.20
CA ASP A 86 -3.41 3.65 -6.74
C ASP A 86 -3.25 4.98 -7.48
N ARG A 87 -4.32 5.76 -7.49
CA ARG A 87 -4.17 7.16 -7.88
C ARG A 87 -3.63 7.98 -6.71
N ASP A 88 -4.20 7.81 -5.52
CA ASP A 88 -3.84 8.56 -4.34
C ASP A 88 -3.66 7.57 -3.17
N LYS A 89 -2.42 7.35 -2.71
CA LYS A 89 -2.10 6.41 -1.62
C LYS A 89 -1.55 7.13 -0.39
N THR A 90 -2.12 6.84 0.77
CA THR A 90 -1.64 7.34 2.06
C THR A 90 -1.34 6.19 3.01
N MET A 91 -0.09 6.10 3.47
CA MET A 91 0.35 5.13 4.47
C MET A 91 0.84 5.82 5.73
N ARG A 92 0.50 5.24 6.88
CA ARG A 92 0.95 5.73 8.19
C ARG A 92 1.24 4.58 9.14
N ASP A 93 2.39 4.64 9.79
CA ASP A 93 2.83 3.61 10.74
C ASP A 93 2.86 2.21 10.06
N CYS A 94 3.31 2.14 8.80
CA CYS A 94 3.35 0.92 8.00
C CYS A 94 4.80 0.45 7.73
N LEU A 95 4.96 -0.85 7.51
CA LEU A 95 6.20 -1.46 7.03
C LEU A 95 5.91 -2.11 5.67
N PRO A 96 6.13 -1.45 4.52
CA PRO A 96 6.11 -2.12 3.20
C PRO A 96 6.96 -3.41 3.20
N ASP A 97 6.48 -4.39 2.43
CA ASP A 97 7.08 -5.73 2.34
C ASP A 97 8.20 -5.77 1.29
N PRO A 98 9.18 -6.68 1.43
CA PRO A 98 10.03 -7.08 0.31
C PRO A 98 9.21 -7.49 -0.92
N ASP A 99 9.71 -7.20 -2.12
CA ASP A 99 9.12 -7.61 -3.40
C ASP A 99 7.74 -6.99 -3.76
N ALA A 100 7.23 -6.04 -2.98
CA ALA A 100 6.04 -5.27 -3.36
C ALA A 100 6.30 -4.40 -4.60
N LEU A 101 5.35 -4.41 -5.54
CA LEU A 101 5.37 -3.61 -6.76
C LEU A 101 4.24 -2.57 -6.70
N GLU A 102 4.61 -1.32 -6.48
CA GLU A 102 3.66 -0.23 -6.29
C GLU A 102 3.80 0.83 -7.39
N SER A 103 2.67 1.27 -7.94
CA SER A 103 2.63 2.33 -8.94
C SER A 103 1.53 3.32 -8.61
N ASP A 104 1.92 4.40 -7.91
CA ASP A 104 0.97 5.46 -7.55
C ASP A 104 1.14 6.72 -8.38
N ARG A 105 0.05 7.48 -8.51
CA ARG A 105 0.21 8.86 -8.98
C ARG A 105 0.70 9.74 -7.83
N ASP A 106 0.02 9.73 -6.70
CA ASP A 106 0.34 10.59 -5.57
C ASP A 106 0.47 9.72 -4.30
N LYS A 107 1.69 9.59 -3.77
CA LYS A 107 1.99 8.75 -2.60
C LYS A 107 2.42 9.58 -1.40
N THR A 108 1.81 9.31 -0.25
CA THR A 108 2.16 9.94 1.03
C THR A 108 2.47 8.87 2.07
N MET A 109 3.68 8.89 2.60
CA MET A 109 4.11 8.00 3.67
C MET A 109 4.52 8.78 4.91
N ARG A 110 4.14 8.24 6.06
CA ARG A 110 4.48 8.82 7.34
C ARG A 110 4.81 7.75 8.37
N ASP A 111 5.91 7.94 9.10
CA ASP A 111 6.32 7.02 10.16
C ASP A 111 6.48 5.57 9.63
N CYS A 112 6.96 5.40 8.37
CA CYS A 112 7.09 4.11 7.68
C CYS A 112 8.56 3.67 7.53
N LEU A 113 8.84 2.37 7.47
CA LEU A 113 10.17 1.83 7.14
C LEU A 113 10.09 1.11 5.79
N LEU A 114 10.88 1.53 4.81
CA LEU A 114 10.91 0.89 3.51
C LEU A 114 11.81 -0.35 3.55
N ASP A 115 11.46 -1.34 2.74
CA ASP A 115 12.22 -2.59 2.57
C ASP A 115 13.14 -2.50 1.34
N PRO A 116 14.35 -3.11 1.37
CA PRO A 116 15.29 -3.18 0.24
C PRO A 116 14.71 -3.70 -1.07
N ASP A 117 13.77 -4.65 -1.03
CA ASP A 117 13.32 -5.34 -2.25
C ASP A 117 12.04 -4.72 -2.86
N ALA A 118 11.57 -3.60 -2.31
CA ALA A 118 10.40 -2.90 -2.82
C ALA A 118 10.69 -2.15 -4.14
N LEU A 119 9.74 -2.25 -5.09
CA LEU A 119 9.77 -1.59 -6.39
C LEU A 119 8.65 -0.55 -6.48
N GLU A 120 8.99 0.73 -6.43
CA GLU A 120 8.00 1.81 -6.40
C GLU A 120 8.16 2.78 -7.58
N SER A 121 7.05 3.17 -8.17
CA SER A 121 7.02 4.15 -9.26
C SER A 121 5.92 5.18 -9.03
N ASP A 122 6.28 6.30 -8.41
CA ASP A 122 5.33 7.36 -8.15
C ASP A 122 5.50 8.56 -9.09
N ARG A 123 4.42 9.29 -9.34
CA ARG A 123 4.57 10.63 -9.92
C ARG A 123 5.02 11.61 -8.84
N ASP A 124 4.24 11.77 -7.78
CA ASP A 124 4.55 12.68 -6.68
C ASP A 124 4.62 11.88 -5.37
N LYS A 125 5.81 11.78 -4.75
CA LYS A 125 6.05 11.05 -3.50
C LYS A 125 6.40 11.98 -2.35
N THR A 126 5.72 11.83 -1.23
CA THR A 126 5.98 12.59 -0.01
C THR A 126 6.23 11.66 1.16
N MET A 127 7.37 11.84 1.84
CA MET A 127 7.75 11.03 3.00
C MET A 127 8.03 11.90 4.21
N ARG A 128 7.53 11.48 5.37
CA ARG A 128 7.78 12.15 6.64
C ARG A 128 8.12 11.15 7.74
N ASP A 129 9.19 11.40 8.49
CA ASP A 129 9.60 10.53 9.59
C ASP A 129 9.80 9.06 9.13
N CYS A 130 10.17 8.84 7.86
CA CYS A 130 10.34 7.50 7.27
C CYS A 130 11.81 7.09 7.23
N LEU A 131 12.09 5.78 7.22
CA LEU A 131 13.42 5.22 6.98
C LEU A 131 13.44 4.54 5.61
N PRO A 132 14.03 5.16 4.57
CA PRO A 132 14.22 4.49 3.29
C PRO A 132 15.32 3.43 3.38
N ASP A 133 15.20 2.34 2.63
CA ASP A 133 16.28 1.38 2.41
C ASP A 133 17.07 1.73 1.13
N PRO A 134 18.42 1.63 1.13
CA PRO A 134 19.25 1.91 -0.04
C PRO A 134 19.00 1.00 -1.25
N ASP A 135 18.56 -0.24 -1.03
CA ASP A 135 18.39 -1.22 -2.10
C ASP A 135 17.01 -1.09 -2.78
N ALA A 136 16.07 -0.34 -2.17
CA ALA A 136 14.75 -0.08 -2.73
C ALA A 136 14.87 0.66 -4.08
N LEU A 137 14.22 0.12 -5.12
CA LEU A 137 14.21 0.77 -6.43
C LEU A 137 12.99 1.65 -6.58
N GLU A 138 13.23 2.96 -6.54
CA GLU A 138 12.20 3.96 -6.65
C GLU A 138 12.38 4.83 -7.91
N SER A 139 11.28 5.09 -8.61
CA SER A 139 11.24 5.96 -9.78
C SER A 139 10.20 7.05 -9.61
N ASP A 140 10.57 8.11 -8.87
CA ASP A 140 9.67 9.24 -8.63
C ASP A 140 9.96 10.42 -9.55
N ARG A 141 8.90 11.05 -10.08
CA ARG A 141 9.08 12.32 -10.81
C ARG A 141 9.38 13.47 -9.85
N ASP A 142 8.61 13.60 -8.77
CA ASP A 142 8.77 14.64 -7.75
C ASP A 142 8.76 13.99 -6.36
N LYS A 143 9.92 13.98 -5.68
CA LYS A 143 10.10 13.37 -4.35
C LYS A 143 10.39 14.42 -3.29
N THR A 144 9.63 14.39 -2.19
CA THR A 144 9.88 15.24 -1.02
C THR A 144 10.05 14.40 0.23
N MET A 145 11.08 14.71 1.01
CA MET A 145 11.41 14.01 2.25
C MET A 145 11.57 15.02 3.38
N ARG A 146 11.03 14.68 4.55
CA ARG A 146 11.15 15.49 5.75
C ARG A 146 11.39 14.60 6.97
N ASP A 147 12.35 14.98 7.80
CA ASP A 147 12.64 14.28 9.06
C ASP A 147 12.91 12.76 8.85
N CYS A 148 13.30 12.36 7.64
CA CYS A 148 13.70 11.00 7.28
C CYS A 148 15.21 10.83 7.55
N LEU A 149 15.65 9.65 8.00
CA LEU A 149 17.09 9.42 8.12
C LEU A 149 17.70 9.33 6.72
N PRO A 150 18.81 10.04 6.45
CA PRO A 150 19.49 9.95 5.17
C PRO A 150 20.16 8.59 5.05
N ASP A 151 19.96 7.94 3.91
CA ASP A 151 20.74 6.80 3.47
C ASP A 151 22.23 7.22 3.33
N PRO A 152 23.19 6.50 3.93
CA PRO A 152 24.62 6.77 3.76
C PRO A 152 25.12 6.68 2.30
N ASP A 153 24.45 5.93 1.42
CA ASP A 153 24.78 5.73 0.00
C ASP A 153 24.02 6.68 -0.96
N ALA A 154 22.89 7.26 -0.53
CA ALA A 154 22.12 8.27 -1.28
C ALA A 154 22.87 9.60 -1.53
N GLN A 155 24.05 9.81 -0.94
CA GLN A 155 24.88 11.01 -1.16
C GLN A 155 25.29 11.23 -2.63
N ASN A 156 25.08 10.26 -3.52
CA ASN A 156 25.38 10.43 -4.94
C ASN A 156 24.21 11.02 -5.77
N CYS A 157 22.98 11.03 -5.24
CA CYS A 157 21.80 11.53 -5.99
C CYS A 157 21.43 12.99 -5.62
N GLU A 158 21.71 13.46 -4.40
CA GLU A 158 21.34 14.82 -3.96
C GLU A 158 22.12 15.95 -4.66
N ARG A 159 23.23 15.64 -5.35
CA ARG A 159 24.02 16.66 -6.06
C ARG A 159 23.41 17.16 -7.37
N LEU A 160 22.29 16.59 -7.84
CA LEU A 160 21.65 17.00 -9.10
C LEU A 160 20.38 17.84 -8.96
N LEU A 161 19.79 17.97 -7.76
CA LEU A 161 18.49 18.65 -7.58
C LEU A 161 18.54 20.02 -6.89
N THR A 162 19.72 20.50 -6.44
CA THR A 162 19.89 21.87 -5.94
C THR A 162 20.24 22.90 -7.03
N ARG A 163 19.74 22.70 -8.26
CA ARG A 163 19.97 23.66 -9.34
C ARG A 163 18.76 23.81 -10.27
N SER A 164 17.76 24.54 -9.80
CA SER A 164 16.94 25.44 -10.62
C SER A 164 16.41 26.58 -9.76
#